data_AF-A0A8X7Y6D5-F1
#
_entry.id   AF-A0A8X7Y6D5-F1
#
_cell.length_a   1.000
_cell.length_b   1.000
_cell.length_c   1.000
_cell.angle_alpha   90.00
_cell.angle_beta   90.00
_cell.angle_gamma   90.00
#
_symmetry.space_group_name_H-M   'P 1'
#
loop_
_entity.id
_entity.type
_entity.pdbx_description
1 polymer ?
#
loop_
_entity_poly.entity_id
_entity_poly.type
_entity_poly.pdbx_seq_one_letter_code
_entity_poly.pdbx_strand_id
1 'polypeptide(L)'
;MHWFDLHAFYQQVKWILKKPDGVIAAWCYTVPEVNDSVDSVLNRFYSIDSDPYWEPQLKLIDDKYMSIDFPFEPVEGADHTGPIKSWSAYQTAKTKGVELLRDDMTESFKRAWNEDAHNQKVVKFPVYLRIGKVGNA
;
A
#
# COMPACT_ATOMS: atom_id res chain seq x y z
N MET A 1 8.37 2.41 -5.63
CA MET A 1 9.22 1.21 -5.45
C MET A 1 8.76 0.07 -6.34
N HIS A 2 7.55 -0.46 -6.12
CA HIS A 2 7.05 -1.64 -6.83
C HIS A 2 6.92 -1.49 -8.36
N TRP A 3 6.85 -0.27 -8.90
CA TRP A 3 6.86 -0.02 -10.35
C TRP A 3 8.22 0.36 -10.94
N PHE A 4 9.27 0.47 -10.12
CA PHE A 4 10.56 0.98 -10.57
C PHE A 4 11.53 -0.16 -10.84
N ASP A 5 12.42 0.02 -11.81
CA ASP A 5 13.71 -0.67 -11.81
C ASP A 5 14.51 -0.12 -10.62
N LEU A 6 14.54 -0.88 -9.52
CA LEU A 6 15.16 -0.46 -8.27
C LEU A 6 16.66 -0.21 -8.44
N HIS A 7 17.34 -1.00 -9.25
CA HIS A 7 18.76 -0.83 -9.48
C HIS A 7 19.04 0.51 -10.18
N ALA A 8 18.37 0.77 -11.29
CA ALA A 8 18.52 2.02 -12.03
C ALA A 8 18.08 3.22 -11.19
N PHE A 9 16.97 3.09 -10.45
CA PHE A 9 16.47 4.13 -9.54
C PHE A 9 17.49 4.47 -8.46
N TYR A 10 18.08 3.50 -7.78
CA TYR A 10 19.04 3.76 -6.70
C TYR A 10 20.34 4.40 -7.17
N GLN A 11 20.78 4.14 -8.41
CA GLN A 11 21.91 4.88 -8.99
C GLN A 11 21.59 6.37 -9.12
N GLN A 12 20.37 6.71 -9.55
CA GLN A 12 19.94 8.10 -9.62
C GLN A 12 19.79 8.73 -8.24
N VAL A 13 19.22 8.00 -7.26
CA VAL A 13 19.09 8.47 -5.87
C VAL A 13 20.47 8.81 -5.29
N LYS A 14 21.45 7.92 -5.45
CA LYS A 14 22.83 8.16 -4.98
C LYS A 14 23.45 9.38 -5.64
N TRP A 15 23.25 9.56 -6.94
CA TRP A 15 23.80 10.70 -7.68
C TRP A 15 23.14 12.04 -7.28
N ILE A 16 21.82 12.07 -7.14
CA ILE A 16 21.06 13.28 -6.77
C ILE A 16 21.33 13.68 -5.32
N LEU A 17 21.35 12.71 -4.41
CA LEU A 17 21.51 12.90 -2.97
C LEU A 17 22.97 12.81 -2.51
N LYS A 18 23.95 12.99 -3.42
CA LYS A 18 25.39 12.91 -3.13
C LYS A 18 25.93 13.92 -2.11
N LYS A 19 25.13 14.90 -1.71
CA LYS A 19 25.52 15.84 -0.64
C LYS A 19 25.39 15.12 0.72
N PRO A 20 26.20 15.50 1.72
CA PRO A 20 26.08 14.94 3.06
C PRO A 20 24.64 15.02 3.57
N ASP A 21 24.23 13.99 4.30
CA ASP A 21 22.89 13.85 4.91
C ASP A 21 21.72 13.79 3.91
N GLY A 22 21.97 13.40 2.66
CA GLY A 22 20.90 13.06 1.73
C GLY A 22 20.07 11.88 2.25
N VAL A 23 18.74 12.04 2.29
CA VAL A 23 17.81 11.01 2.79
C VAL A 23 16.83 10.59 1.71
N ILE A 24 16.61 9.28 1.60
CA ILE A 24 15.51 8.70 0.83
C ILE A 24 14.54 7.99 1.78
N ALA A 25 13.25 8.23 1.56
CA ALA A 25 12.15 7.56 2.23
C ALA A 25 11.29 6.82 1.18
N ALA A 26 11.26 5.50 1.28
CA ALA A 26 10.34 4.64 0.55
C ALA A 26 9.22 4.19 1.50
N TRP A 27 7.98 4.50 1.17
CA TRP A 27 6.83 4.16 2.02
C TRP A 27 5.71 3.52 1.21
N CYS A 28 4.92 2.69 1.89
CA CYS A 28 3.67 2.14 1.38
C CYS A 28 2.64 2.07 2.50
N TYR A 29 1.38 1.90 2.13
CA TYR A 29 0.31 1.50 3.04
C TYR A 29 -0.22 0.14 2.61
N THR A 30 -0.71 -0.64 3.57
CA THR A 30 -1.39 -1.91 3.30
C THR A 30 -2.90 -1.73 3.30
N VAL A 31 -3.61 -2.85 3.24
CA VAL A 31 -5.07 -2.94 3.41
C VAL A 31 -5.50 -2.13 4.64
N PRO A 32 -6.55 -1.28 4.55
CA PRO A 32 -7.02 -0.51 5.69
C PRO A 32 -7.61 -1.41 6.76
N GLU A 33 -7.55 -0.89 7.98
CA GLU A 33 -8.14 -1.46 9.17
C GLU A 33 -9.20 -0.49 9.70
N VAL A 34 -10.38 -1.03 10.02
CA VAL A 34 -11.54 -0.27 10.47
C VAL A 34 -12.10 -0.89 11.74
N ASN A 35 -12.56 -2.14 11.64
CA ASN A 35 -13.03 -3.00 12.73
C ASN A 35 -13.20 -4.44 12.19
N ASP A 36 -13.32 -5.43 13.08
CA ASP A 36 -13.35 -6.84 12.69
C ASP A 36 -14.37 -7.18 11.58
N SER A 37 -15.56 -6.56 11.59
CA SER A 37 -16.60 -6.85 10.62
C SER A 37 -16.32 -6.26 9.23
N VAL A 38 -15.85 -5.02 9.15
CA VAL A 38 -15.44 -4.41 7.88
C VAL A 38 -14.16 -5.06 7.36
N ASP A 39 -13.21 -5.35 8.25
CA ASP A 39 -11.90 -5.90 7.91
C ASP A 39 -12.04 -7.33 7.36
N SER A 40 -12.98 -8.13 7.88
CA SER A 40 -13.25 -9.46 7.33
C SER A 40 -13.74 -9.42 5.88
N VAL A 41 -14.62 -8.47 5.53
CA VAL A 41 -15.11 -8.33 4.15
C VAL A 41 -14.00 -7.83 3.24
N LEU A 42 -13.26 -6.83 3.71
CA LEU A 42 -12.16 -6.23 2.96
C LEU A 42 -11.01 -7.22 2.71
N ASN A 43 -10.65 -8.03 3.71
CA ASN A 43 -9.58 -9.02 3.58
C ASN A 43 -9.93 -10.11 2.57
N ARG A 44 -11.19 -10.55 2.54
CA ARG A 44 -11.67 -11.49 1.50
C ARG A 44 -11.58 -10.87 0.11
N PHE A 45 -12.08 -9.65 -0.03
CA PHE A 45 -12.03 -8.94 -1.30
C PHE A 45 -10.59 -8.74 -1.79
N TYR A 46 -9.69 -8.37 -0.88
CA TYR A 46 -8.28 -8.12 -1.18
C TYR A 46 -7.50 -9.40 -1.53
N SER A 47 -7.61 -10.44 -0.69
CA SER A 47 -6.72 -11.60 -0.73
C SER A 47 -7.27 -12.76 -1.56
N ILE A 48 -8.56 -12.74 -1.90
CA ILE A 48 -9.21 -13.82 -2.66
C ILE A 48 -9.79 -13.26 -3.95
N ASP A 49 -10.72 -12.31 -3.86
CA ASP A 49 -11.46 -11.86 -5.05
C ASP A 49 -10.57 -11.04 -6.00
N SER A 50 -9.62 -10.28 -5.45
CA SER A 50 -8.68 -9.45 -6.21
C SER A 50 -7.38 -10.17 -6.59
N ASP A 51 -7.06 -11.32 -5.97
CA ASP A 51 -5.80 -12.07 -6.19
C ASP A 51 -5.48 -12.34 -7.67
N PRO A 52 -6.43 -12.79 -8.51
CA PRO A 52 -6.15 -13.05 -9.93
C PRO A 52 -5.84 -11.78 -10.75
N TYR A 53 -6.12 -10.60 -10.21
CA TYR A 53 -6.00 -9.32 -10.90
C TYR A 53 -4.84 -8.48 -10.39
N TRP A 54 -4.18 -8.90 -9.30
CA TRP A 54 -3.00 -8.22 -8.80
C TRP A 54 -1.82 -8.42 -9.75
N GLU A 55 -1.17 -7.32 -10.08
CA GLU A 55 0.12 -7.36 -10.76
C GLU A 55 1.17 -7.92 -9.79
N PRO A 56 2.08 -8.81 -10.23
CA PRO A 56 3.06 -9.47 -9.35
C PRO A 56 3.88 -8.49 -8.48
N GLN A 57 4.12 -7.28 -8.99
CA GLN A 57 4.84 -6.21 -8.32
C GLN A 57 4.19 -5.77 -7.00
N LEU A 58 2.87 -5.94 -6.83
CA LEU A 58 2.14 -5.53 -5.63
C LEU A 58 2.46 -6.39 -4.41
N LYS A 59 3.03 -7.58 -4.60
CA LYS A 59 3.59 -8.40 -3.51
C LYS A 59 4.65 -7.65 -2.70
N LEU A 60 5.34 -6.67 -3.31
CA LEU A 60 6.29 -5.84 -2.58
C LEU A 60 5.60 -4.88 -1.59
N ILE A 61 4.36 -4.47 -1.86
CA ILE A 61 3.53 -3.70 -0.92
C ILE A 61 3.02 -4.62 0.19
N ASP A 62 2.57 -5.83 -0.14
CA ASP A 62 2.13 -6.83 0.85
C ASP A 62 3.23 -7.19 1.83
N ASP A 63 4.45 -7.32 1.30
CA ASP A 63 5.66 -7.52 2.08
C ASP A 63 6.16 -6.23 2.77
N LYS A 64 5.43 -5.12 2.67
CA LYS A 64 5.73 -3.86 3.38
C LYS A 64 7.12 -3.32 3.03
N TYR A 65 7.58 -3.63 1.82
CA TYR A 65 8.94 -3.41 1.34
C TYR A 65 10.05 -4.04 2.20
N MET A 66 9.78 -5.04 3.03
CA MET A 66 10.83 -5.63 3.88
C MET A 66 11.91 -6.36 3.05
N SER A 67 11.52 -6.98 1.93
CA SER A 67 12.35 -7.78 1.04
C SER A 67 12.98 -7.00 -0.10
N ILE A 68 12.61 -5.74 -0.34
CA ILE A 68 13.28 -4.95 -1.38
C ILE A 68 14.74 -4.74 -0.97
N ASP A 69 15.65 -4.82 -1.95
CA ASP A 69 16.99 -4.29 -1.78
C ASP A 69 16.87 -2.80 -1.41
N PHE A 70 17.52 -2.37 -0.34
CA PHE A 70 17.47 -1.00 0.17
C PHE A 70 18.88 -0.60 0.63
N PRO A 71 19.74 -0.14 -0.29
CA PRO A 71 21.18 0.04 -0.05
C PRO A 71 21.48 1.40 0.59
N PHE A 72 20.76 1.76 1.65
CA PHE A 72 20.88 3.03 2.38
C PHE A 72 20.88 2.78 3.89
N GLU A 73 21.62 3.59 4.66
CA GLU A 73 21.75 3.41 6.11
C GLU A 73 20.47 3.84 6.85
N PRO A 74 19.83 2.99 7.69
CA PRO A 74 18.52 3.29 8.30
C PRO A 74 18.43 4.60 9.11
N VAL A 75 17.25 5.23 9.12
CA VAL A 75 16.87 6.38 9.99
C VAL A 75 15.64 6.00 10.84
N GLU A 76 15.52 6.46 12.09
CA GLU A 76 14.42 6.03 13.00
C GLU A 76 13.19 6.99 13.01
N GLY A 77 11.95 6.46 12.88
CA GLY A 77 10.72 6.98 13.52
C GLY A 77 9.58 7.73 12.75
N ALA A 78 8.77 7.12 11.84
CA ALA A 78 7.52 7.78 11.33
C ALA A 78 6.43 6.85 10.70
N ASP A 79 5.12 7.12 10.96
CA ASP A 79 3.91 6.40 10.44
C ASP A 79 2.79 7.33 9.84
N HIS A 80 1.94 6.86 8.87
CA HIS A 80 0.94 7.62 8.00
C HIS A 80 -0.39 6.86 7.60
N THR A 81 -1.29 7.38 6.69
CA THR A 81 -2.57 6.76 6.14
C THR A 81 -3.11 7.21 4.71
N GLY A 82 -3.95 6.45 3.90
CA GLY A 82 -4.66 6.90 2.61
C GLY A 82 -5.63 5.92 1.81
N PRO A 83 -6.52 6.29 0.84
CA PRO A 83 -7.83 5.62 0.43
C PRO A 83 -7.91 4.48 -0.65
N ILE A 84 -9.11 3.83 -0.81
CA ILE A 84 -9.40 2.57 -1.59
C ILE A 84 -9.66 2.73 -3.11
N LYS A 85 -10.45 3.71 -3.59
CA LYS A 85 -10.78 3.82 -5.04
C LYS A 85 -9.57 4.18 -5.92
N SER A 86 -8.50 4.65 -5.29
CA SER A 86 -7.20 4.89 -5.90
C SER A 86 -6.36 3.61 -6.09
N TRP A 87 -6.87 2.44 -5.69
CA TRP A 87 -6.10 1.20 -5.77
C TRP A 87 -5.90 0.73 -7.21
N SER A 88 -4.68 0.25 -7.48
CA SER A 88 -4.26 -0.19 -8.81
C SER A 88 -5.07 -1.38 -9.34
N ALA A 89 -5.40 -2.41 -8.56
CA ALA A 89 -6.25 -3.51 -9.08
C ALA A 89 -7.64 -3.05 -9.45
N TYR A 90 -8.25 -2.14 -8.68
CA TYR A 90 -9.56 -1.62 -9.03
C TYR A 90 -9.52 -0.94 -10.41
N GLN A 91 -8.47 -0.14 -10.66
CA GLN A 91 -8.27 0.48 -11.97
C GLN A 91 -8.02 -0.57 -13.07
N THR A 92 -7.18 -1.57 -12.83
CA THR A 92 -6.86 -2.64 -13.80
C THR A 92 -8.07 -3.53 -14.12
N ALA A 93 -8.88 -3.90 -13.13
CA ALA A 93 -10.08 -4.69 -13.36
C ALA A 93 -11.11 -3.89 -14.16
N LYS A 94 -11.27 -2.60 -13.85
CA LYS A 94 -12.14 -1.69 -14.60
C LYS A 94 -11.70 -1.52 -16.06
N THR A 95 -10.39 -1.41 -16.35
CA THR A 95 -9.90 -1.38 -17.75
C THR A 95 -10.13 -2.70 -18.48
N LYS A 96 -10.16 -3.82 -17.76
CA LYS A 96 -10.54 -5.14 -18.28
C LYS A 96 -12.07 -5.37 -18.34
N GLY A 97 -12.88 -4.35 -18.05
CA GLY A 97 -14.35 -4.43 -18.12
C GLY A 97 -15.00 -5.18 -16.94
N VAL A 98 -14.25 -5.43 -15.87
CA VAL A 98 -14.72 -6.12 -14.66
C VAL A 98 -15.02 -5.09 -13.56
N GLU A 99 -16.28 -5.02 -13.12
CA GLU A 99 -16.65 -4.23 -11.94
C GLU A 99 -16.41 -5.08 -10.68
N LEU A 100 -15.38 -4.70 -9.89
CA LEU A 100 -15.05 -5.38 -8.64
C LEU A 100 -15.94 -4.93 -7.48
N LEU A 101 -16.49 -3.71 -7.52
CA LEU A 101 -17.42 -3.21 -6.51
C LEU A 101 -18.86 -3.60 -6.86
N ARG A 102 -19.11 -4.91 -6.96
CA ARG A 102 -20.45 -5.45 -7.24
C ARG A 102 -21.45 -5.08 -6.14
N ASP A 103 -22.74 -5.17 -6.46
CA ASP A 103 -23.82 -4.78 -5.54
C ASP A 103 -23.79 -5.61 -4.25
N ASP A 104 -23.54 -6.91 -4.33
CA ASP A 104 -23.42 -7.80 -3.17
C ASP A 104 -22.26 -7.42 -2.24
N MET A 105 -21.12 -7.06 -2.82
CA MET A 105 -19.94 -6.57 -2.11
C MET A 105 -20.27 -5.24 -1.43
N THR A 106 -20.88 -4.31 -2.18
CA THR A 106 -21.26 -2.98 -1.67
C THR A 106 -22.27 -3.06 -0.53
N GLU A 107 -23.27 -3.94 -0.64
CA GLU A 107 -24.26 -4.19 0.42
C GLU A 107 -23.63 -4.87 1.65
N SER A 108 -22.63 -5.74 1.46
CA SER A 108 -21.87 -6.33 2.57
C SER A 108 -21.07 -5.27 3.33
N PHE A 109 -20.42 -4.34 2.63
CA PHE A 109 -19.75 -3.20 3.25
C PHE A 109 -20.74 -2.29 3.97
N LYS A 110 -21.88 -1.95 3.36
CA LYS A 110 -22.91 -1.14 4.02
C LYS A 110 -23.42 -1.79 5.30
N ARG A 111 -23.59 -3.11 5.31
CA ARG A 111 -24.01 -3.84 6.50
C ARG A 111 -22.95 -3.78 7.60
N ALA A 112 -21.70 -4.10 7.28
CA ALA A 112 -20.59 -4.04 8.22
C ALA A 112 -20.35 -2.60 8.74
N TRP A 113 -20.55 -1.60 7.88
CA TRP A 113 -20.40 -0.19 8.25
C TRP A 113 -21.45 0.30 9.25
N ASN A 114 -22.67 -0.24 9.22
CA ASN A 114 -23.78 0.23 10.05
C ASN A 114 -24.10 -0.68 11.25
N GLU A 115 -23.28 -1.69 11.51
CA GLU A 115 -23.53 -2.71 12.56
C GLU A 115 -23.60 -2.13 13.99
N ASP A 116 -22.85 -1.07 14.27
CA ASP A 116 -22.74 -0.42 15.58
C ASP A 116 -23.53 0.90 15.68
N ALA A 117 -24.43 1.19 14.73
CA ALA A 117 -25.23 2.41 14.63
C ALA A 117 -24.43 3.74 14.59
N HIS A 118 -23.10 3.67 14.36
CA HIS A 118 -22.22 4.82 14.23
C HIS A 118 -21.85 5.04 12.76
N ASN A 119 -22.32 6.16 12.19
CA ASN A 119 -22.12 6.47 10.76
C ASN A 119 -20.70 6.95 10.41
N GLN A 120 -19.85 7.20 11.40
CA GLN A 120 -18.45 7.60 11.23
C GLN A 120 -17.53 6.56 11.88
N LYS A 121 -16.57 6.04 11.13
CA LYS A 121 -15.52 5.13 11.61
C LYS A 121 -14.15 5.71 11.35
N VAL A 122 -13.21 5.44 12.25
CA VAL A 122 -11.80 5.72 12.02
C VAL A 122 -11.27 4.64 11.10
N VAL A 123 -10.85 5.03 9.89
CA VAL A 123 -10.18 4.14 8.95
C VAL A 123 -8.68 4.36 9.10
N LYS A 124 -7.95 3.34 9.50
CA LYS A 124 -6.49 3.36 9.61
C LYS A 124 -5.90 2.68 8.39
N PHE A 125 -4.84 3.23 7.85
CA PHE A 125 -4.04 2.57 6.83
C PHE A 125 -2.65 2.41 7.40
N PRO A 126 -2.26 1.22 7.86
CA PRO A 126 -0.93 1.01 8.40
C PRO A 126 0.10 1.40 7.34
N VAL A 127 1.01 2.29 7.69
CA VAL A 127 2.06 2.74 6.79
C VAL A 127 3.39 2.18 7.24
N TYR A 128 4.13 1.70 6.25
CA TYR A 128 5.43 1.07 6.43
C TYR A 128 6.47 1.90 5.71
N LEU A 129 7.51 2.24 6.45
CA LEU A 129 8.56 3.14 6.01
C LEU A 129 9.90 2.40 6.00
N ARG A 130 10.60 2.48 4.86
CA ARG A 130 12.04 2.29 4.78
C ARG A 130 12.69 3.63 4.47
N ILE A 131 13.48 4.12 5.40
CA ILE A 131 14.17 5.39 5.29
C ILE A 131 15.65 5.17 5.49
N GLY A 132 16.47 5.82 4.68
CA GLY A 132 17.91 5.71 4.86
C GLY A 132 18.72 6.87 4.32
N LYS A 133 19.92 7.04 4.87
CA LYS A 133 20.92 8.00 4.44
C LYS A 133 21.71 7.45 3.26
N VAL A 134 21.92 8.31 2.27
CA VAL A 134 22.89 8.10 1.21
C VAL A 134 24.25 8.46 1.80
N GLY A 135 25.06 7.45 2.13
CA GLY A 135 26.38 7.64 2.74
C GLY A 135 27.29 8.56 1.91
N ASN A 136 28.29 9.15 2.55
CA ASN A 136 29.29 9.95 1.86
C ASN A 136 30.01 9.06 0.83
N ALA A 137 29.90 9.41 -0.45
CA ALA A 137 30.66 8.78 -1.53
C ALA A 137 32.18 8.93 -1.32
#